data_AF-A0A1H8U6A7-F1
#
_entry.id   AF-A0A1H8U6A7-F1
#
_cell.length_a   1.000
_cell.length_b   1.000
_cell.length_c   1.000
_cell.angle_alpha   90.00
_cell.angle_beta   90.00
_cell.angle_gamma   90.00
#
_symmetry.space_group_name_H-M   'P 1'
#
loop_
_entity.id
_entity.type
_entity.pdbx_description
1 polymer ?
#
loop_
_entity_poly.entity_id
_entity_poly.type
_entity_poly.pdbx_seq_one_letter_code
_entity_poly.pdbx_strand_id
1 'polypeptide(L)'
;MLCEMNIHHHSTPEAIKDLLLFALPPPFNHSVTVEDMDIMITINPEVNDIFVIFDKLQRIISDMLIEATDIYGSFTIFLLTEKASRSFHVDI
;
A
#
# COMPACT_ATOMS: atom_id res chain seq x y z
N MET A 1 29.63 -25.56 0.37
CA MET A 1 28.61 -25.13 -0.61
C MET A 1 27.92 -23.94 0.03
N LEU A 2 28.33 -22.72 -0.35
CA LEU A 2 27.67 -21.50 0.10
C LEU A 2 26.52 -21.28 -0.87
N CYS A 3 25.29 -21.57 -0.44
CA CYS A 3 24.13 -21.15 -1.20
C CYS A 3 24.09 -19.63 -1.14
N GLU A 4 24.45 -19.00 -2.27
CA GLU A 4 24.13 -17.62 -2.60
C GLU A 4 22.60 -17.47 -2.55
N MET A 5 22.06 -17.15 -1.38
CA MET A 5 20.84 -16.37 -1.34
C MET A 5 21.27 -14.92 -1.55
N ASN A 6 21.41 -14.56 -2.83
CA ASN A 6 21.16 -13.19 -3.26
C ASN A 6 19.69 -12.90 -2.93
N ILE A 7 19.43 -12.60 -1.66
CA ILE A 7 18.28 -11.80 -1.31
C ILE A 7 18.61 -10.46 -1.91
N HIS A 8 18.24 -10.28 -3.17
CA HIS A 8 18.03 -8.95 -3.68
C HIS A 8 17.16 -8.27 -2.62
N HIS A 9 17.71 -7.23 -1.99
CA HIS A 9 16.92 -6.27 -1.22
C HIS A 9 15.95 -5.60 -2.19
N HIS A 10 14.91 -6.32 -2.59
CA HIS A 10 13.74 -5.82 -3.28
C HIS A 10 12.81 -5.22 -2.23
N SER A 11 13.33 -4.27 -1.44
CA SER A 11 12.52 -3.35 -0.64
C SER A 11 11.96 -2.29 -1.60
N THR A 12 11.28 -2.77 -2.61
CA THR A 12 10.74 -2.03 -3.74
C THR A 12 9.23 -2.19 -3.66
N PRO A 13 8.44 -1.20 -4.05
CA PRO A 13 6.98 -1.10 -3.88
C PRO A 13 6.12 -2.36 -4.11
N GLU A 14 6.61 -3.36 -4.85
CA GLU A 14 5.97 -4.67 -4.99
C GLU A 14 5.86 -5.48 -3.69
N ALA A 15 6.85 -5.46 -2.81
CA ALA A 15 6.75 -6.13 -1.51
C ALA A 15 5.65 -5.50 -0.64
N ILE A 16 5.46 -4.19 -0.81
CA ILE A 16 4.45 -3.42 -0.10
C ILE A 16 3.07 -3.67 -0.70
N LYS A 17 2.96 -3.76 -2.03
CA LYS A 17 1.74 -4.21 -2.70
C LYS A 17 1.31 -5.60 -2.20
N ASP A 18 2.22 -6.56 -2.12
CA ASP A 18 1.90 -7.91 -1.63
C ASP A 18 1.42 -7.88 -0.16
N LEU A 19 2.09 -7.09 0.69
CA LEU A 19 1.65 -6.85 2.07
C LEU A 19 0.24 -6.25 2.12
N LEU A 20 -0.02 -5.22 1.31
CA LEU A 20 -1.31 -4.53 1.23
C LEU A 20 -2.43 -5.43 0.70
N LEU A 21 -2.16 -6.25 -0.32
CA LEU A 21 -3.13 -7.23 -0.85
C LEU A 21 -3.53 -8.27 0.19
N PHE A 22 -2.59 -8.71 1.02
CA PHE A 22 -2.85 -9.71 2.07
C PHE A 22 -3.66 -9.14 3.24
N ALA A 23 -3.37 -7.91 3.67
CA ALA A 23 -3.88 -7.37 4.93
C ALA A 23 -5.02 -6.36 4.78
N LEU A 24 -5.26 -5.78 3.60
CA LEU A 24 -6.42 -4.93 3.38
C LEU A 24 -7.71 -5.78 3.36
N PRO A 25 -8.76 -5.39 4.10
CA PRO A 25 -10.03 -6.11 4.05
C PRO A 25 -10.74 -5.90 2.70
N PRO A 26 -11.59 -6.83 2.25
CA PRO A 26 -12.50 -6.57 1.13
C PRO A 26 -13.36 -5.31 1.41
N PRO A 27 -13.67 -4.48 0.40
CA PRO A 27 -13.36 -4.61 -1.04
C PRO A 27 -12.03 -3.98 -1.49
N PHE A 28 -11.18 -3.53 -0.55
CA PHE A 28 -10.02 -2.67 -0.84
C PHE A 28 -8.83 -3.41 -1.46
N ASN A 29 -8.73 -4.71 -1.23
CA ASN A 29 -7.64 -5.55 -1.74
C ASN A 29 -7.76 -5.93 -3.24
N HIS A 30 -8.82 -5.52 -3.95
CA HIS A 30 -9.02 -5.93 -5.34
C HIS A 30 -8.25 -5.10 -6.38
N SER A 31 -7.71 -3.93 -6.03
CA SER A 31 -7.09 -3.03 -7.01
C SER A 31 -5.90 -2.25 -6.48
N VAL A 32 -4.93 -2.96 -5.89
CA VAL A 32 -3.61 -2.42 -5.55
C VAL A 32 -2.64 -2.66 -6.72
N THR A 33 -2.10 -1.58 -7.29
CA THR A 33 -1.10 -1.62 -8.38
C THR A 33 0.12 -0.79 -8.01
N VAL A 34 1.24 -1.05 -8.67
CA VAL A 34 2.48 -0.27 -8.55
C VAL A 34 2.75 0.39 -9.90
N GLU A 35 2.99 1.70 -9.91
CA GLU A 35 3.30 2.48 -11.10
C GLU A 35 4.49 3.40 -10.79
N ASP A 36 5.58 3.31 -11.55
CA ASP A 36 6.78 4.16 -11.42
C ASP A 36 7.33 4.34 -9.98
N MET A 37 7.20 3.31 -9.15
CA MET A 37 7.55 3.23 -7.72
C MET A 37 6.53 3.77 -6.72
N ASP A 38 5.39 4.24 -7.17
CA ASP A 38 4.27 4.61 -6.32
C ASP A 38 3.24 3.48 -6.24
N ILE A 39 2.52 3.44 -5.11
CA ILE A 39 1.49 2.44 -4.87
C ILE A 39 0.13 3.08 -5.07
N MET A 40 -0.67 2.51 -5.96
CA MET A 40 -2.01 2.96 -6.25
C MET A 40 -3.02 1.97 -5.68
N ILE A 41 -3.93 2.46 -4.86
CA ILE A 41 -5.02 1.71 -4.29
C ILE A 41 -6.30 2.31 -4.85
N THR A 42 -6.88 1.63 -5.83
CA THR A 42 -8.21 2.00 -6.32
C THR A 42 -9.25 1.40 -5.37
N ILE A 43 -10.25 2.20 -5.04
CA ILE A 43 -11.30 1.88 -4.10
C ILE A 43 -12.60 2.19 -4.81
N ASN A 44 -13.53 1.25 -4.79
CA ASN A 44 -14.88 1.48 -5.29
C ASN A 44 -15.85 1.53 -4.10
N PRO A 45 -15.96 2.69 -3.43
CA PRO A 45 -16.73 2.77 -2.20
C PRO A 45 -18.23 2.69 -2.53
N GLU A 46 -18.91 1.69 -1.97
CA GLU A 46 -20.38 1.64 -1.99
C GLU A 46 -21.02 2.75 -1.13
N VAL A 47 -20.22 3.36 -0.25
CA VAL A 47 -20.66 4.31 0.78
C VAL A 47 -20.34 5.74 0.38
N ASN A 48 -21.24 6.69 0.70
CA ASN A 48 -21.12 8.11 0.34
C ASN A 48 -19.98 8.87 1.04
N ASP A 49 -19.39 8.35 2.12
CA ASP A 49 -18.38 9.05 2.92
C ASP A 49 -16.94 8.70 2.53
N ILE A 50 -16.55 9.13 1.33
CA ILE A 50 -15.22 8.87 0.73
C ILE A 50 -14.07 9.35 1.63
N PHE A 51 -14.22 10.51 2.30
CA PHE A 51 -13.17 11.06 3.16
C PHE A 51 -12.92 10.20 4.41
N VAL A 52 -13.98 9.65 5.01
CA VAL A 52 -13.86 8.74 6.16
C VAL A 52 -13.16 7.44 5.76
N ILE A 53 -13.40 6.97 4.52
CA ILE A 53 -12.72 5.79 3.98
C ILE A 53 -11.23 6.08 3.79
N PHE A 54 -10.87 7.23 3.24
CA PHE A 54 -9.46 7.62 3.09
C PHE A 54 -8.72 7.70 4.42
N ASP A 55 -9.32 8.34 5.44
CA ASP A 55 -8.70 8.43 6.77
C ASP A 55 -8.49 7.05 7.41
N LYS A 56 -9.49 6.16 7.28
CA LYS A 56 -9.37 4.78 7.80
C LYS A 56 -8.28 4.00 7.10
N LEU A 57 -8.20 4.08 5.77
CA LEU A 57 -7.18 3.37 5.00
C LEU A 57 -5.78 3.89 5.30
N GLN A 58 -5.59 5.21 5.36
CA GLN A 58 -4.30 5.78 5.73
C GLN A 58 -3.84 5.24 7.10
N ARG A 59 -4.75 5.12 8.07
CA ARG A 59 -4.43 4.57 9.40
C ARG A 59 -4.06 3.09 9.35
N ILE A 60 -4.88 2.25 8.69
CA ILE A 60 -4.60 0.81 8.53
C ILE A 60 -3.24 0.58 7.88
N ILE A 61 -2.97 1.31 6.79
CA ILE A 61 -1.72 1.19 6.04
C ILE A 61 -0.53 1.63 6.91
N SER A 62 -0.65 2.73 7.63
CA SER A 62 0.40 3.20 8.56
C SER A 62 0.69 2.17 9.65
N ASP A 63 -0.36 1.62 10.29
CA ASP A 63 -0.23 0.63 11.35
C ASP A 63 0.47 -0.64 10.83
N MET A 64 0.07 -1.14 9.65
CA MET A 64 0.70 -2.30 9.02
C MET A 64 2.18 -2.08 8.67
N LEU A 65 2.50 -0.90 8.18
CA LEU A 65 3.85 -0.56 7.76
C LEU A 65 4.80 -0.42 8.96
N ILE A 66 4.31 0.06 10.10
CA ILE A 66 5.06 0.07 11.35
C ILE A 66 5.38 -1.36 11.84
N GLU A 67 4.46 -2.30 11.63
CA GLU A 67 4.66 -3.71 12.01
C GLU A 67 5.61 -4.45 11.06
N ALA A 68 5.75 -3.98 9.82
CA ALA A 68 6.60 -4.58 8.80
C ALA A 68 8.08 -4.15 8.98
N THR A 69 8.78 -4.75 9.96
CA THR A 69 10.16 -4.39 10.34
C THR A 69 11.22 -4.56 9.25
N ASP A 70 10.90 -5.27 8.18
CA ASP A 70 11.86 -5.67 7.13
C ASP A 70 11.66 -4.87 5.82
N ILE A 71 10.74 -3.91 5.80
CA ILE A 71 10.47 -3.05 4.66
C ILE A 71 11.16 -1.71 4.89
N TYR A 72 11.98 -1.30 3.93
CA TYR A 72 12.66 0.00 3.93
C TYR A 72 12.41 0.69 2.61
N GLY A 73 12.11 1.98 2.64
CA GLY A 73 11.93 2.76 1.42
C GLY A 73 11.07 3.99 1.58
N SER A 74 11.12 4.83 0.55
CA SER A 74 10.35 6.06 0.43
C SER A 74 9.50 5.99 -0.84
N PHE A 75 8.18 6.10 -0.68
CA PHE A 75 7.21 5.96 -1.76
C PHE A 75 5.94 6.73 -1.43
N THR A 76 5.13 7.01 -2.45
CA THR A 76 3.83 7.66 -2.27
C THR A 76 2.72 6.63 -2.45
N ILE A 77 1.72 6.68 -1.56
CA ILE A 77 0.50 5.90 -1.69
C ILE A 77 -0.61 6.81 -2.20
N PHE A 78 -1.22 6.43 -3.32
CA PHE A 78 -2.37 7.07 -3.92
C PHE A 78 -3.64 6.26 -3.62
N LEU A 79 -4.60 6.87 -2.93
CA LEU A 79 -5.95 6.37 -2.74
C LEU A 79 -6.86 6.99 -3.81
N LEU A 80 -7.45 6.16 -4.65
CA LEU A 80 -8.22 6.60 -5.82
C LEU A 80 -9.66 6.08 -5.76
N THR A 81 -10.62 6.93 -6.09
CA THR A 81 -12.04 6.58 -6.32
C THR A 81 -12.52 7.27 -7.59
N GLU A 82 -13.70 6.92 -8.11
CA GLU A 82 -14.28 7.62 -9.26
C GLU A 82 -14.50 9.13 -9.01
N LYS A 83 -14.68 9.55 -7.76
CA LYS A 83 -15.10 10.92 -7.40
C LYS A 83 -14.00 11.75 -6.74
N ALA A 84 -12.95 11.12 -6.22
CA ALA A 84 -11.90 11.78 -5.46
C ALA A 84 -10.61 10.96 -5.43
N SER A 85 -9.50 11.66 -5.23
CA SER A 85 -8.18 11.07 -4.97
C SER A 85 -7.52 11.74 -3.77
N ARG A 86 -6.67 10.99 -3.08
CA ARG A 86 -5.80 11.48 -2.01
C ARG A 86 -4.48 10.74 -2.06
N SER A 87 -3.40 11.39 -1.69
CA SER A 87 -2.11 10.73 -1.52
C SER A 87 -1.47 11.07 -0.18
N PHE A 88 -0.59 10.20 0.28
CA PHE A 88 0.29 10.45 1.41
C PHE A 88 1.65 9.81 1.17
N HIS A 89 2.68 10.45 1.69
CA HIS A 89 4.05 9.98 1.58
C HIS A 89 4.39 9.08 2.77
N VAL A 90 5.12 8.02 2.49
CA VAL A 90 5.57 7.04 3.47
C VAL A 90 7.10 6.96 3.41
N ASP A 91 7.73 7.03 4.57
CA ASP A 91 9.16 6.89 4.78
C ASP A 91 9.39 5.92 5.94
N ILE A 92 10.02 4.77 5.67
CA ILE A 92 10.23 3.64 6.59
C ILE A 92 11.67 3.15 6.48
#